data_AF-A0AB35U768-F1
#
_entry.id   AF-A0AB35U768-F1
#
_cell.length_a   1.000
_cell.length_b   1.000
_cell.length_c   1.000
_cell.angle_alpha   90.00
_cell.angle_beta   90.00
_cell.angle_gamma   90.00
#
_symmetry.space_group_name_H-M   'P 1'
#
loop_
_entity.id
_entity.type
_entity.pdbx_description
1 polymer ?
#
loop_
_entity_poly.entity_id
_entity_poly.type
_entity_poly.pdbx_seq_one_letter_code
_entity_poly.pdbx_strand_id
1 'polypeptide(L)'
;MYNNADGSTPDAKIREIRRQVYPDIAEARNRRRRKLYQEKNQRSLPSQLPFVFAGEQLYIPEGAEIEHPVTIAGNGAKTEIRHINDLIAMFGGTKEEWKKRAGKVVSDRFVIDVHWYEKQDGIIHLEKVKEVISK
;
A
#
# COMPACT_ATOMS: atom_id res chain seq x y z
N MET A 1 21.39 11.11 28.05
CA MET A 1 21.14 11.49 26.64
C MET A 1 20.94 12.99 26.61
N TYR A 2 21.67 13.73 25.76
CA TYR A 2 21.54 15.18 25.67
C TYR A 2 20.50 15.55 24.61
N ASN A 3 19.42 16.19 25.04
CA ASN A 3 18.41 16.76 24.16
C ASN A 3 18.66 18.26 24.01
N ASN A 4 18.38 18.80 22.83
CA ASN A 4 18.40 20.24 22.60
C ASN A 4 17.25 20.92 23.37
N ALA A 5 17.30 22.25 23.51
CA ALA A 5 16.28 23.04 24.20
C ALA A 5 14.85 22.87 23.64
N ASP A 6 14.73 22.40 22.40
CA ASP A 6 13.47 22.09 21.71
C ASP A 6 13.04 20.60 21.82
N GLY A 7 13.75 19.80 22.64
CA GLY A 7 13.49 18.38 22.83
C GLY A 7 14.00 17.47 21.69
N SER A 8 14.60 18.03 20.64
CA SER A 8 15.18 17.23 19.54
C SER A 8 16.55 16.67 19.90
N THR A 9 16.87 15.48 19.38
CA THR A 9 18.21 14.91 19.52
C THR A 9 19.20 15.62 18.58
N PRO A 10 20.50 15.68 18.93
CA PRO A 10 21.54 16.21 18.03
C PRO A 10 21.51 15.57 16.63
N ASP A 11 21.26 14.27 16.55
CA ASP A 11 21.11 13.55 15.28
C ASP A 11 19.92 14.04 14.43
N ALA A 12 18.81 14.40 15.07
CA ALA A 12 17.65 14.93 14.37
C ALA A 12 17.96 16.29 13.74
N LYS A 13 18.66 17.19 14.46
CA LYS A 13 19.11 18.48 13.92
C LYS A 13 20.12 18.33 12.78
N ILE A 14 21.11 17.45 12.93
CA ILE A 14 22.10 17.18 11.88
C ILE A 14 21.41 16.64 10.62
N ARG A 15 20.41 15.77 10.77
CA ARG A 15 19.63 15.24 9.64
C ARG A 15 18.81 16.32 8.94
N GLU A 16 18.25 17.27 9.69
CA GLU A 16 17.47 18.38 9.15
C GLU A 16 18.36 19.40 8.42
N ILE A 17 19.50 19.78 9.01
CA ILE A 17 20.49 20.64 8.36
C ILE A 17 20.98 20.00 7.06
N ARG A 18 21.33 18.71 7.06
CA ARG A 18 21.72 17.99 5.84
C ARG A 18 20.63 17.97 4.77
N ARG A 19 19.35 17.95 5.17
CA ARG A 19 18.20 17.99 4.25
C ARG A 19 18.05 19.38 3.61
N GLN A 20 18.32 20.45 4.35
CA GLN A 20 18.25 21.83 3.85
C GLN A 20 19.44 22.20 2.96
N VAL A 21 20.64 21.74 3.33
CA VAL A 21 21.89 22.07 2.61
C VAL A 21 22.08 21.21 1.34
N TYR A 22 21.57 19.96 1.33
CA TYR A 22 21.70 19.04 0.19
C TYR A 22 20.34 18.42 -0.20
N PRO A 23 19.43 19.21 -0.79
CA PRO A 23 18.09 18.73 -1.16
C PRO A 23 18.16 17.61 -2.22
N ASP A 24 19.13 17.66 -3.12
CA ASP A 24 19.40 16.67 -4.17
C ASP A 24 19.77 15.28 -3.62
N ILE A 25 20.62 15.22 -2.59
CA ILE A 25 20.99 13.98 -1.89
C ILE A 25 19.80 13.43 -1.11
N ALA A 26 19.02 14.32 -0.46
CA ALA A 26 17.81 13.93 0.25
C ALA A 26 16.75 13.35 -0.71
N GLU A 27 16.56 13.97 -1.87
CA GLU A 27 15.68 13.48 -2.94
C GLU A 27 16.18 12.17 -3.55
N ALA A 28 17.47 12.03 -3.84
CA ALA A 28 18.04 10.79 -4.37
C ALA A 28 17.83 9.62 -3.39
N ARG A 29 18.03 9.87 -2.09
CA ARG A 29 17.73 8.88 -1.03
C ARG A 29 16.24 8.55 -0.96
N ASN A 30 15.36 9.55 -1.07
CA ASN A 30 13.92 9.33 -1.06
C ASN A 30 13.47 8.54 -2.30
N ARG A 31 14.02 8.86 -3.49
CA ARG A 31 13.80 8.11 -4.74
C ARG A 31 14.23 6.65 -4.59
N ARG A 32 15.43 6.39 -4.07
CA ARG A 32 15.89 5.02 -3.77
C ARG A 32 14.96 4.29 -2.81
N ARG A 33 14.55 4.94 -1.70
CA ARG A 33 13.59 4.35 -0.75
C ARG A 33 12.24 4.05 -1.39
N ARG A 34 11.72 4.95 -2.23
CA ARG A 34 10.47 4.75 -2.98
C ARG A 34 10.59 3.57 -3.94
N LYS A 35 11.70 3.49 -4.68
CA LYS A 35 11.99 2.38 -5.59
C LYS A 35 12.09 1.04 -4.86
N LEU A 36 12.87 0.96 -3.78
CA LEU A 36 12.96 -0.22 -2.92
C LEU A 36 11.59 -0.60 -2.31
N TYR A 37 10.78 0.38 -1.93
CA TYR A 37 9.43 0.14 -1.44
C TYR A 37 8.51 -0.39 -2.55
N GLN A 38 8.60 0.14 -3.76
CA GLN A 38 7.86 -0.34 -4.92
C GLN A 38 8.28 -1.77 -5.26
N GLU A 39 9.57 -2.05 -5.42
CA GLU A 39 10.09 -3.40 -5.72
C GLU A 39 9.68 -4.43 -4.67
N LYS A 40 9.78 -4.08 -3.38
CA LYS A 40 9.41 -5.00 -2.28
C LYS A 40 7.91 -5.24 -2.16
N ASN A 41 7.09 -4.27 -2.58
CA ASN A 41 5.63 -4.35 -2.45
C ASN A 41 4.94 -4.47 -3.80
N GLN A 42 5.65 -4.75 -4.89
CA GLN A 42 5.03 -4.96 -6.18
C GLN A 42 4.13 -6.19 -6.05
N ARG A 43 2.83 -5.95 -6.21
CA ARG A 43 1.80 -6.97 -6.10
C ARG A 43 1.16 -7.09 -7.47
N SER A 44 0.86 -8.32 -7.85
CA SER A 44 0.08 -8.60 -9.05
C SER A 44 -1.23 -9.25 -8.63
N LEU A 45 -2.28 -9.00 -9.39
CA LEU A 45 -3.56 -9.70 -9.18
C LEU A 45 -3.36 -11.22 -9.32
N PRO A 46 -3.79 -12.03 -8.34
CA PRO A 46 -3.63 -13.48 -8.38
C PRO A 46 -4.62 -14.15 -9.35
N SER A 47 -5.68 -13.45 -9.74
CA SER A 47 -6.71 -13.92 -10.65
C SER A 47 -7.34 -12.75 -11.39
N GLN A 48 -8.08 -13.04 -12.46
CA GLN A 48 -8.87 -12.03 -13.17
C GLN A 48 -9.90 -11.38 -12.23
N LEU A 49 -9.98 -10.05 -12.24
CA LEU A 49 -10.89 -9.29 -11.38
C LEU A 49 -11.99 -8.58 -12.19
N PRO A 50 -13.24 -9.08 -12.18
CA PRO A 50 -14.34 -8.46 -12.91
C PRO A 50 -14.80 -7.14 -12.26
N PHE A 51 -15.30 -6.21 -13.09
CA PHE A 51 -15.94 -4.97 -12.66
C PHE A 51 -16.99 -4.49 -13.65
N VAL A 52 -17.83 -3.55 -13.23
CA VAL A 52 -18.84 -2.92 -14.09
C VAL A 52 -18.52 -1.45 -14.24
N PHE A 53 -18.51 -0.96 -15.48
CA PHE A 53 -18.33 0.46 -15.78
C PHE A 53 -19.32 0.87 -16.89
N ALA A 54 -20.07 1.95 -16.66
CA ALA A 54 -21.09 2.43 -17.60
C ALA A 54 -22.09 1.36 -18.09
N GLY A 55 -22.40 0.35 -17.26
CA GLY A 55 -23.30 -0.75 -17.61
C GLY A 55 -22.64 -1.92 -18.34
N GLU A 56 -21.37 -1.80 -18.73
CA GLU A 56 -20.60 -2.87 -19.36
C GLU A 56 -19.86 -3.72 -18.32
N GLN A 57 -19.85 -5.04 -18.53
CA GLN A 57 -19.01 -5.96 -17.77
C GLN A 57 -17.60 -5.99 -18.36
N LEU A 58 -16.63 -5.61 -17.55
CA LEU A 58 -15.22 -5.57 -17.88
C LEU A 58 -14.42 -6.38 -16.84
N TYR A 59 -13.12 -6.53 -17.07
CA TYR A 59 -12.24 -7.18 -16.11
C TYR A 59 -10.83 -6.63 -16.15
N ILE A 60 -10.13 -6.77 -15.03
CA ILE A 60 -8.68 -6.61 -14.94
C ILE A 60 -8.05 -7.99 -15.12
N PRO A 61 -7.08 -8.18 -16.02
CA PRO A 61 -6.47 -9.48 -16.24
C PRO A 61 -5.67 -9.95 -15.02
N GLU A 62 -5.53 -11.27 -14.88
CA GLU A 62 -4.56 -11.88 -13.94
C GLU A 62 -3.15 -11.36 -14.23
N GLY A 63 -2.34 -11.23 -13.18
CA GLY A 63 -0.95 -10.75 -13.29
C GLY A 63 -0.83 -9.23 -13.40
N ALA A 64 -1.94 -8.49 -13.60
CA ALA A 64 -1.92 -7.04 -13.65
C ALA A 64 -1.28 -6.43 -12.40
N GLU A 65 -0.38 -5.49 -12.60
CA GLU A 65 0.36 -4.83 -11.53
C GLU A 65 -0.54 -3.91 -10.71
N ILE A 66 -0.42 -4.03 -9.39
CA ILE A 66 -1.06 -3.15 -8.41
C ILE A 66 -0.01 -2.15 -7.93
N GLU A 67 -0.13 -0.93 -8.40
CA GLU A 67 0.73 0.19 -8.07
C GLU A 67 0.39 0.80 -6.71
N HIS A 68 1.41 1.38 -6.07
CA HIS A 68 1.30 2.18 -4.84
C HIS A 68 0.49 1.54 -3.69
N PRO A 69 0.77 0.28 -3.31
CA PRO A 69 -0.02 -0.41 -2.32
C PRO A 69 0.19 0.17 -0.92
N VAL A 70 -0.88 0.58 -0.26
CA VAL A 70 -0.90 1.17 1.08
C VAL A 70 -1.77 0.34 2.04
N THR A 71 -1.42 0.35 3.32
CA THR A 71 -2.24 -0.28 4.36
C THR A 71 -3.29 0.70 4.83
N ILE A 72 -4.57 0.30 4.80
CA ILE A 72 -5.70 1.14 5.18
C ILE A 72 -6.41 0.67 6.46
N ALA A 73 -6.21 -0.58 6.87
CA ALA A 73 -6.70 -1.10 8.16
C ALA A 73 -5.90 -2.34 8.59
N GLY A 74 -5.96 -2.70 9.87
CA GLY A 74 -5.28 -3.87 10.45
C GLY A 74 -3.83 -3.59 10.81
N ASN A 75 -2.98 -4.62 10.72
CA ASN A 75 -1.56 -4.51 11.06
C ASN A 75 -0.86 -3.37 10.31
N GLY A 76 -0.27 -2.44 11.05
CA GLY A 76 0.40 -1.25 10.49
C GLY A 76 -0.53 -0.07 10.19
N ALA A 77 -1.80 -0.10 10.59
CA ALA A 77 -2.73 1.01 10.54
C ALA A 77 -3.38 1.29 11.90
N LYS A 78 -3.85 2.53 12.10
CA LYS A 78 -4.61 2.91 13.32
C LYS A 78 -6.04 2.34 13.33
N THR A 79 -6.56 2.00 12.16
CA THR A 79 -7.92 1.54 11.97
C THR A 79 -7.96 0.02 11.99
N GLU A 80 -8.87 -0.57 12.76
CA GLU A 80 -9.06 -2.02 12.79
C GLU A 80 -9.85 -2.54 11.59
N ILE A 81 -9.65 -3.83 11.27
CA ILE A 81 -10.48 -4.53 10.28
C ILE A 81 -11.78 -4.97 10.95
N ARG A 82 -12.92 -4.42 10.51
CA ARG A 82 -14.24 -4.70 11.11
C ARG A 82 -14.63 -6.19 11.05
N HIS A 83 -14.30 -6.87 9.96
CA HIS A 83 -14.67 -8.27 9.71
C HIS A 83 -13.48 -9.22 9.92
N ILE A 84 -12.64 -8.93 10.92
CA ILE A 84 -11.41 -9.70 11.15
C ILE A 84 -11.70 -11.16 11.51
N ASN A 85 -12.74 -11.41 12.31
CA ASN A 85 -13.10 -12.76 12.71
C ASN A 85 -13.48 -13.63 11.50
N ASP A 86 -14.16 -13.04 10.50
CA ASP A 86 -14.52 -13.75 9.27
C ASP A 86 -13.28 -14.13 8.45
N LEU A 87 -12.27 -13.24 8.38
CA LEU A 87 -11.00 -13.52 7.71
C LEU A 87 -10.23 -14.65 8.39
N ILE A 88 -10.18 -14.64 9.72
CA ILE A 88 -9.53 -15.69 10.52
C ILE A 88 -10.26 -17.03 10.32
N ALA A 89 -11.59 -17.02 10.30
CA ALA A 89 -12.37 -18.23 10.08
C ALA A 89 -12.18 -18.83 8.68
N MET A 90 -12.08 -17.99 7.63
CA MET A 90 -11.91 -18.44 6.25
C MET A 90 -10.47 -18.84 5.89
N PHE A 91 -9.48 -18.11 6.41
CA PHE A 91 -8.09 -18.18 5.93
C PHE A 91 -7.05 -18.35 7.04
N GLY A 92 -7.49 -18.54 8.29
CA GLY A 92 -6.65 -18.72 9.47
C GLY A 92 -5.89 -17.47 9.91
N GLY A 93 -4.88 -17.69 10.75
CA GLY A 93 -4.02 -16.63 11.31
C GLY A 93 -4.62 -15.90 12.51
N THR A 94 -4.00 -14.79 12.92
CA THR A 94 -4.43 -13.95 14.04
C THR A 94 -4.76 -12.52 13.60
N LYS A 95 -5.51 -11.78 14.43
CA LYS A 95 -5.90 -10.39 14.15
C LYS A 95 -4.69 -9.50 13.80
N GLU A 96 -3.56 -9.76 14.45
CA GLU A 96 -2.32 -9.01 14.32
C GLU A 96 -1.58 -9.31 13.01
N GLU A 97 -1.90 -10.40 12.31
CA GLU A 97 -1.25 -10.75 11.05
C GLU A 97 -1.93 -10.09 9.85
N TRP A 98 -3.23 -9.82 9.97
CA TRP A 98 -4.06 -9.34 8.89
C TRP A 98 -3.94 -7.83 8.68
N LYS A 99 -3.88 -7.45 7.41
CA LYS A 99 -3.93 -6.07 6.94
C LYS A 99 -4.86 -5.97 5.74
N LYS A 100 -5.60 -4.86 5.69
CA LYS A 100 -6.37 -4.45 4.52
C LYS A 100 -5.53 -3.46 3.74
N ARG A 101 -5.41 -3.70 2.44
CA ARG A 101 -4.59 -2.92 1.53
C ARG A 101 -5.45 -2.27 0.46
N ALA A 102 -4.94 -1.18 -0.09
CA ALA A 102 -5.47 -0.52 -1.28
C ALA A 102 -4.32 -0.18 -2.22
N GLY A 103 -4.57 -0.20 -3.52
CA GLY A 103 -3.61 0.14 -4.56
C GLY A 103 -4.34 0.39 -5.87
N LYS A 104 -3.60 0.77 -6.91
CA LYS A 104 -4.17 1.15 -8.20
C LYS A 104 -3.71 0.21 -9.29
N VAL A 105 -4.62 -0.24 -10.13
CA VAL A 105 -4.28 -0.84 -11.42
C VAL A 105 -4.49 0.22 -12.49
N VAL A 106 -3.44 0.53 -13.24
CA VAL A 106 -3.46 1.57 -14.26
C VAL A 106 -3.42 0.92 -15.64
N SER A 107 -4.35 1.30 -16.49
CA SER A 107 -4.39 0.94 -17.91
C SER A 107 -4.43 2.20 -18.78
N ASP A 108 -4.46 2.01 -20.09
CA ASP A 108 -4.61 3.11 -21.05
C ASP A 108 -5.96 3.84 -20.88
N ARG A 109 -7.00 3.11 -20.48
CA ARG A 109 -8.38 3.63 -20.40
C ARG A 109 -8.83 3.97 -18.98
N PHE A 110 -8.31 3.28 -17.97
CA PHE A 110 -8.82 3.34 -16.61
C PHE A 110 -7.71 3.46 -15.57
N VAL A 111 -8.02 4.15 -14.49
CA VAL A 111 -7.36 4.01 -13.19
C VAL A 111 -8.34 3.32 -12.26
N ILE A 112 -7.98 2.14 -11.77
CA ILE A 112 -8.87 1.29 -10.97
C ILE A 112 -8.31 1.14 -9.56
N ASP A 113 -9.06 1.58 -8.56
CA ASP A 113 -8.72 1.35 -7.16
C ASP A 113 -9.12 -0.06 -6.75
N VAL A 114 -8.15 -0.86 -6.31
CA VAL A 114 -8.31 -2.25 -5.88
C VAL A 114 -8.02 -2.35 -4.39
N HIS A 115 -8.92 -2.96 -3.64
CA HIS A 115 -8.74 -3.25 -2.22
C HIS A 115 -8.69 -4.76 -2.00
N TRP A 116 -7.79 -5.22 -1.13
CA TRP A 116 -7.66 -6.63 -0.75
C TRP A 116 -7.28 -6.78 0.72
N TYR A 117 -7.24 -8.03 1.17
CA TYR A 117 -6.68 -8.44 2.45
C TYR A 117 -5.45 -9.30 2.21
N GLU A 118 -4.42 -9.15 3.05
CA GLU A 118 -3.25 -10.02 3.02
C GLU A 118 -2.76 -10.24 4.45
N LYS A 119 -2.07 -11.37 4.67
CA LYS A 119 -1.30 -11.62 5.89
C LYS A 119 0.16 -11.18 5.66
N GLN A 120 1.07 -11.62 6.54
CA GLN A 120 2.51 -11.44 6.35
C GLN A 120 3.07 -12.27 5.19
N ASP A 121 2.40 -13.35 4.79
CA ASP A 121 2.74 -14.17 3.61
C ASP A 121 2.67 -13.38 2.29
N GLY A 122 1.91 -12.28 2.27
CA GLY A 122 1.73 -11.45 1.10
C GLY A 122 0.79 -12.02 0.05
N ILE A 123 0.01 -13.05 0.39
CA ILE A 123 -1.02 -13.58 -0.49
C ILE A 123 -2.23 -12.65 -0.48
N ILE A 124 -2.74 -12.35 -1.66
CA ILE A 124 -3.92 -11.50 -1.86
C ILE A 124 -5.17 -12.34 -1.64
N HIS A 125 -6.08 -11.85 -0.78
CA HIS A 125 -7.37 -12.44 -0.48
C HIS A 125 -8.50 -11.42 -0.65
N LEU A 126 -9.62 -11.88 -1.22
CA LEU A 126 -10.86 -11.11 -1.35
C LEU A 126 -10.63 -9.73 -2.00
N GLU A 127 -9.84 -9.71 -3.07
CA GLU A 127 -9.64 -8.55 -3.91
C GLU A 127 -10.96 -8.06 -4.51
N LYS A 128 -11.08 -6.74 -4.63
CA LYS A 128 -12.25 -6.10 -5.24
C LYS A 128 -11.93 -4.74 -5.77
N VAL A 129 -12.61 -4.39 -6.86
CA VAL A 129 -12.66 -3.01 -7.36
C VAL A 129 -13.46 -2.15 -6.40
N LYS A 130 -12.93 -0.95 -6.12
CA LYS A 130 -13.57 0.07 -5.31
C LYS A 130 -14.02 1.28 -6.08
N GLU A 131 -13.19 1.73 -7.00
CA GLU A 131 -13.48 2.88 -7.82
C GLU A 131 -12.83 2.69 -9.19
N VAL A 132 -13.49 3.19 -10.22
CA VAL A 132 -12.99 3.16 -11.60
C VAL A 132 -13.10 4.58 -12.14
N ILE A 133 -11.97 5.14 -12.54
CA ILE A 133 -11.88 6.46 -13.16
C ILE A 133 -11.47 6.26 -14.61
N SER A 134 -12.29 6.72 -15.56
CA SER A 134 -11.92 6.78 -16.97
C SER A 134 -10.95 7.94 -17.22
N LYS A 135 -9.95 7.72 -18.06
CA LYS A 135 -9.02 8.75 -18.52
C LYS A 135 -9.53 9.46 -19.77
#